data_AF-A0A3M1IE41-F1
#
_entry.id   AF-A0A3M1IE41-F1
#
_cell.length_a   1.000
_cell.length_b   1.000
_cell.length_c   1.000
_cell.angle_alpha   90.00
_cell.angle_beta   90.00
_cell.angle_gamma   90.00
#
_symmetry.space_group_name_H-M   'P 1'
#
loop_
_entity.id
_entity.type
_entity.pdbx_description
1 polymer ?
#
loop_
_entity_poly.entity_id
_entity_poly.type
_entity_poly.pdbx_seq_one_letter_code
_entity_poly.pdbx_strand_id
1 'polypeptide(L)'
;MQGRDRAFTLIELLVVIAVIATLAALSLPALSRARRHAEAAFCLNNLRQWGLATQLYALDHDDLLPPEGSPNPSDTATNVGWYIQLPAVLDLPRYHDMPWRTNPAGARDPYA
;
A
#
# COMPACT_ATOMS: atom_id res chain seq x y z
N MET A 1 53.23 -7.50 32.58
CA MET A 1 52.63 -8.28 31.48
C MET A 1 52.10 -7.28 30.46
N GLN A 2 52.94 -6.80 29.56
CA GLN A 2 52.55 -5.83 28.54
C GLN A 2 51.66 -6.51 27.49
N GLY A 3 50.40 -6.09 27.42
CA GLY A 3 49.50 -6.43 26.34
C GLY A 3 50.06 -5.87 25.03
N ARG A 4 50.28 -6.75 24.05
CA ARG A 4 50.61 -6.35 22.69
C ARG A 4 49.35 -5.75 22.06
N ASP A 5 49.28 -4.42 22.03
CA ASP A 5 48.28 -3.72 21.23
C ASP A 5 48.52 -4.07 19.75
N ARG A 6 47.59 -4.82 19.16
CA ARG A 6 47.62 -5.18 17.73
C ARG A 6 47.26 -3.93 16.94
N ALA A 7 48.27 -3.26 16.37
CA ALA A 7 48.06 -2.18 15.43
C ALA A 7 47.38 -2.75 14.16
N PHE A 8 46.21 -2.21 13.83
CA PHE A 8 45.45 -2.58 12.63
C PHE A 8 46.12 -2.01 11.39
N THR A 9 46.34 -2.82 10.37
CA THR A 9 46.97 -2.33 9.14
C THR A 9 45.95 -1.64 8.24
N LEU A 10 46.39 -0.61 7.51
CA LEU A 10 45.55 0.11 6.55
C LEU A 10 45.01 -0.84 5.45
N ILE A 11 45.80 -1.85 5.10
CA ILE A 11 45.45 -2.88 4.11
C ILE A 11 44.33 -3.80 4.63
N GLU A 12 44.37 -4.23 5.90
CA GLU A 12 43.28 -5.01 6.49
C GLU A 12 41.95 -4.27 6.43
N LEU A 13 41.95 -2.97 6.75
CA LEU A 13 40.73 -2.16 6.68
C LEU A 13 40.23 -2.04 5.22
N LEU A 14 41.16 -1.82 4.28
CA LEU A 14 40.84 -1.63 2.87
C LEU A 14 40.24 -2.89 2.22
N VAL A 15 40.76 -4.07 2.54
CA VAL A 15 40.21 -5.34 2.03
C VAL A 15 38.81 -5.59 2.58
N VAL A 16 38.56 -5.28 3.86
CA VAL A 16 37.24 -5.50 4.48
C VAL A 16 36.17 -4.64 3.82
N ILE A 17 36.43 -3.35 3.61
CA ILE A 17 35.44 -2.48 2.95
C ILE A 17 35.23 -2.88 1.48
N ALA A 18 36.27 -3.38 0.79
CA ALA A 18 36.15 -3.88 -0.56
C ALA A 18 35.20 -5.09 -0.65
N VAL A 19 35.33 -6.05 0.26
CA VAL A 19 34.44 -7.22 0.34
C VAL A 19 33.01 -6.80 0.67
N ILE A 20 32.81 -5.91 1.65
CA ILE A 20 31.47 -5.40 2.00
C ILE A 20 30.83 -4.68 0.80
N ALA A 21 31.60 -3.87 0.06
CA ALA A 21 31.10 -3.16 -1.12
C ALA A 21 30.65 -4.13 -2.23
N THR A 22 31.41 -5.19 -2.50
CA THR A 22 31.01 -6.22 -3.47
C THR A 22 29.72 -6.94 -3.05
N LEU A 23 29.60 -7.30 -1.77
CA LEU A 23 28.40 -7.94 -1.24
C LEU A 23 27.17 -7.01 -1.29
N ALA A 24 27.35 -5.73 -0.94
CA ALA A 24 26.29 -4.73 -0.99
C ALA A 24 25.83 -4.41 -2.41
N ALA A 25 26.76 -4.38 -3.38
CA ALA A 25 26.44 -4.15 -4.79
C ALA A 25 25.48 -5.23 -5.34
N LEU A 26 25.61 -6.47 -4.88
CA LEU A 26 24.75 -7.59 -5.29
C LEU A 26 23.39 -7.58 -4.56
N SER A 27 23.29 -6.98 -3.37
CA SER A 27 22.05 -6.99 -2.56
C SER A 27 21.06 -5.88 -2.91
N LEU A 28 21.54 -4.72 -3.38
CA LEU A 28 20.69 -3.61 -3.85
C LEU A 28 19.67 -4.01 -4.93
N PRO A 29 20.05 -4.69 -6.04
CA PRO A 29 19.08 -5.12 -7.04
C PRO A 29 18.10 -6.16 -6.50
N ALA A 30 18.53 -7.04 -5.60
CA ALA A 30 17.67 -8.03 -4.96
C ALA A 30 16.61 -7.36 -4.07
N LEU A 31 16.99 -6.34 -3.29
CA LEU A 31 16.06 -5.57 -2.44
C LEU A 31 15.00 -4.83 -3.28
N SER A 32 15.40 -4.24 -4.41
CA SER A 32 14.47 -3.57 -5.32
C SER A 32 13.38 -4.52 -5.86
N ARG A 33 13.75 -5.77 -6.17
CA ARG A 33 12.82 -6.81 -6.63
C ARG A 33 11.90 -7.25 -5.49
N ALA A 34 12.47 -7.50 -4.31
CA ALA A 34 11.70 -7.88 -3.12
C ALA A 34 10.64 -6.84 -2.76
N ARG A 35 10.95 -5.53 -2.83
CA ARG A 35 9.98 -4.45 -2.61
C ARG A 35 8.82 -4.51 -3.59
N ARG A 36 9.08 -4.66 -4.89
CA ARG A 36 8.01 -4.78 -5.90
C ARG A 36 7.12 -6.01 -5.66
N HIS A 37 7.72 -7.13 -5.26
CA HIS A 37 6.95 -8.32 -4.89
C HIS A 37 6.08 -8.10 -3.66
N ALA A 38 6.60 -7.40 -2.65
CA ALA A 38 5.82 -7.03 -1.46
C ALA A 38 4.64 -6.12 -1.84
N GLU A 39 4.87 -5.06 -2.63
CA GLU A 39 3.83 -4.17 -3.14
C GLU A 39 2.75 -4.93 -3.93
N ALA A 40 3.16 -5.85 -4.80
CA ALA A 40 2.24 -6.72 -5.54
C ALA A 40 1.43 -7.64 -4.61
N ALA A 41 2.06 -8.20 -3.58
CA ALA A 41 1.37 -9.04 -2.59
C ALA A 41 0.33 -8.23 -1.79
N PHE A 42 0.65 -6.99 -1.40
CA PHE A 42 -0.32 -6.09 -0.77
C PHE A 42 -1.49 -5.77 -1.70
N CYS A 43 -1.22 -5.45 -2.97
CA CYS A 43 -2.27 -5.18 -3.95
C CYS A 43 -3.19 -6.40 -4.13
N LEU A 44 -2.61 -7.60 -4.29
CA LEU A 44 -3.36 -8.85 -4.39
C LEU A 44 -4.22 -9.10 -3.16
N ASN A 45 -3.69 -8.83 -1.96
CA ASN A 45 -4.43 -8.96 -0.71
C ASN A 45 -5.60 -7.97 -0.63
N ASN A 46 -5.41 -6.73 -1.10
CA ASN A 46 -6.50 -5.74 -1.17
C ASN A 46 -7.59 -6.21 -2.14
N LEU A 47 -7.23 -6.70 -3.34
CA LEU A 47 -8.19 -7.23 -4.30
C LEU A 47 -8.97 -8.43 -3.76
N ARG A 48 -8.31 -9.32 -3.01
CA ARG A 48 -8.98 -10.44 -2.33
C ARG A 48 -9.99 -9.94 -1.31
N GLN A 49 -9.65 -8.94 -0.50
CA GLN A 49 -10.57 -8.33 0.45
C GLN A 49 -11.78 -7.69 -0.24
N TRP A 50 -11.58 -7.00 -1.37
CA TRP A 50 -12.68 -6.49 -2.19
C TRP A 50 -13.61 -7.59 -2.69
N GLY A 51 -13.05 -8.67 -3.25
CA GLY A 51 -13.84 -9.81 -3.74
C GLY A 51 -14.64 -10.49 -2.62
N LEU A 52 -14.04 -10.66 -1.44
CA LEU A 52 -14.73 -11.19 -0.27
C LEU A 52 -15.87 -10.27 0.16
N ALA A 53 -15.65 -8.95 0.21
CA ALA A 53 -16.69 -8.00 0.59
C ALA A 53 -17.87 -8.03 -0.40
N THR A 54 -17.61 -8.15 -1.70
CA THR A 54 -18.67 -8.31 -2.72
C THR A 54 -19.45 -9.62 -2.55
N GLN A 55 -18.77 -10.73 -2.23
CA GLN A 55 -19.45 -12.00 -1.96
C GLN A 55 -20.34 -11.92 -0.71
N LEU A 56 -19.83 -11.33 0.37
CA LEU A 56 -20.59 -11.12 1.60
C LEU A 56 -21.83 -10.25 1.35
N TYR A 57 -21.68 -9.18 0.56
CA TYR A 57 -22.82 -8.35 0.16
C TYR A 57 -23.89 -9.16 -0.58
N ALA A 58 -23.50 -9.96 -1.60
CA ALA A 58 -24.46 -10.75 -2.36
C ALA A 58 -25.22 -11.75 -1.48
N LEU A 59 -24.54 -12.37 -0.51
CA LEU A 59 -25.17 -13.28 0.46
C LEU A 59 -26.23 -12.58 1.33
N ASP A 60 -26.02 -11.31 1.68
CA ASP A 60 -26.93 -10.53 2.52
C ASP A 60 -28.03 -9.81 1.71
N HIS A 61 -27.91 -9.75 0.38
CA HIS A 61 -28.77 -8.95 -0.52
C HIS A 61 -29.37 -9.76 -1.68
N ASP A 62 -29.91 -10.96 -1.40
CA ASP A 62 -30.64 -11.80 -2.38
C ASP A 62 -29.84 -12.09 -3.66
N ASP A 63 -28.54 -12.36 -3.53
CA ASP A 63 -27.59 -12.59 -4.63
C ASP A 63 -27.42 -11.40 -5.60
N LEU A 64 -27.87 -10.21 -5.22
CA LEU A 64 -27.65 -8.98 -6.00
C LEU A 64 -26.22 -8.49 -5.83
N LEU A 65 -25.64 -8.03 -6.94
CA LEU A 65 -24.34 -7.37 -6.91
C LEU A 65 -24.47 -5.96 -6.31
N PRO A 66 -23.41 -5.47 -5.63
CA PRO A 66 -23.37 -4.10 -5.17
C PRO A 66 -23.60 -3.09 -6.31
N PRO A 67 -24.24 -1.95 -6.03
CA PRO A 67 -24.43 -0.90 -7.02
C PRO A 67 -23.09 -0.31 -7.49
N GLU A 68 -22.81 -0.34 -8.79
CA GLU A 68 -21.59 0.21 -9.40
C GLU A 68 -21.51 1.76 -9.29
N GLY A 69 -22.63 2.40 -8.93
CA GLY A 69 -22.79 3.85 -9.05
C GLY A 69 -23.27 4.26 -10.43
N SER A 70 -23.62 5.53 -10.59
CA SER A 70 -24.04 6.10 -11.88
C SER A 70 -22.98 7.07 -12.39
N PRO A 71 -22.77 7.23 -13.72
CA PRO A 71 -21.83 8.21 -14.25
C PRO A 71 -22.12 9.64 -13.77
N ASN A 72 -21.06 10.42 -13.56
CA ASN A 72 -21.14 11.86 -13.34
C ASN A 72 -21.73 12.53 -14.62
N PRO A 73 -22.72 13.45 -14.55
CA PRO A 73 -23.27 14.15 -13.38
C PRO A 73 -24.71 13.78 -13.06
N SER A 74 -25.02 12.49 -12.88
CA SER A 74 -26.31 12.13 -12.31
C SER A 74 -26.35 12.45 -10.80
N ASP A 75 -27.49 12.91 -10.29
CA ASP A 75 -27.68 13.22 -8.85
C ASP A 75 -27.39 12.02 -7.92
N THR A 76 -27.44 10.81 -8.48
CA THR A 76 -27.16 9.55 -7.78
C THR A 76 -25.67 9.15 -7.83
N ALA A 77 -24.85 9.80 -8.66
CA ALA A 77 -23.45 9.41 -8.95
C ALA A 77 -22.52 9.41 -7.74
N THR A 78 -22.83 10.20 -6.70
CA THR A 78 -21.88 10.47 -5.60
C THR A 78 -22.16 9.70 -4.31
N ASN A 79 -23.26 8.93 -4.21
CA ASN A 79 -23.66 8.32 -2.93
C ASN A 79 -24.05 6.84 -2.99
N VAL A 80 -24.18 6.24 -4.17
CA VAL A 80 -24.62 4.83 -4.28
C VAL A 80 -23.57 3.88 -4.86
N GLY A 81 -22.37 4.36 -5.18
CA GLY A 81 -21.31 3.47 -5.68
C GLY A 81 -20.79 2.53 -4.58
N TRP A 82 -20.46 1.30 -4.94
CA TRP A 82 -19.96 0.28 -4.01
C TRP A 82 -18.74 0.76 -3.23
N TYR A 83 -17.81 1.46 -3.89
CA TYR A 83 -16.62 2.04 -3.26
C TYR A 83 -16.93 3.14 -2.21
N ILE A 84 -18.14 3.70 -2.24
CA ILE A 84 -18.64 4.70 -1.29
C ILE A 84 -19.41 4.03 -0.14
N GLN A 85 -20.18 2.98 -0.46
CA GLN A 85 -21.05 2.29 0.49
C GLN A 85 -20.31 1.24 1.33
N LEU A 86 -19.31 0.54 0.77
CA LEU A 86 -18.59 -0.53 1.46
C LEU A 86 -18.00 -0.09 2.82
N PRO A 87 -17.36 1.09 2.96
CA PRO A 87 -16.89 1.55 4.26
C PRO A 87 -18.02 1.64 5.29
N ALA A 88 -19.20 2.14 4.89
CA ALA A 88 -20.36 2.22 5.78
C ALA A 88 -20.90 0.85 6.18
N VAL A 89 -20.86 -0.14 5.27
CA VAL A 89 -21.25 -1.53 5.55
C VAL A 89 -20.29 -2.20 6.55
N LEU A 90 -19.01 -1.81 6.51
CA LEU A 90 -17.96 -2.34 7.40
C LEU A 90 -17.72 -1.50 8.67
N ASP A 91 -18.61 -0.55 8.98
CA ASP A 91 -18.46 0.38 10.10
C ASP A 91 -17.13 1.18 10.09
N LEU A 92 -16.63 1.45 8.89
CA LEU A 92 -15.47 2.31 8.64
C LEU A 92 -15.92 3.75 8.32
N PRO A 93 -15.03 4.76 8.49
CA PRO A 93 -15.32 6.13 8.08
C PRO A 93 -15.82 6.21 6.64
N ARG A 94 -16.83 7.04 6.37
CA ARG A 94 -17.42 7.12 5.03
C ARG A 94 -16.43 7.78 4.07
N TYR A 95 -16.54 7.45 2.77
CA TYR A 95 -15.67 8.04 1.75
C TYR A 95 -15.60 9.57 1.78
N HIS A 96 -16.70 10.24 2.16
CA HIS A 96 -16.76 11.70 2.27
C HIS A 96 -15.99 12.29 3.46
N ASP A 97 -15.72 11.48 4.49
CA ASP A 97 -15.00 11.90 5.70
C ASP A 97 -13.47 11.68 5.56
N MET A 98 -13.03 11.02 4.48
CA MET A 98 -11.63 10.66 4.29
C MET A 98 -10.82 11.84 3.70
N PRO A 99 -9.64 12.16 4.27
CA PRO A 99 -8.83 13.30 3.86
C PRO A 99 -8.21 13.17 2.45
N TRP A 100 -8.17 11.96 1.89
CA TRP A 100 -7.57 11.65 0.59
C TRP A 100 -8.58 11.53 -0.56
N ARG A 101 -9.85 11.91 -0.34
CA ARG A 101 -10.91 11.81 -1.36
C ARG A 101 -10.55 12.58 -2.64
N THR A 102 -10.73 11.94 -3.79
CA THR A 102 -10.32 12.48 -5.11
C THR A 102 -11.44 13.23 -5.83
N ASN A 103 -12.61 13.42 -5.19
CA ASN A 103 -13.71 14.17 -5.81
C ASN A 103 -13.41 15.68 -5.77
N PRO A 104 -13.27 16.37 -6.92
CA PRO A 104 -12.95 17.79 -6.99
C PRO A 104 -14.00 18.70 -6.32
N ALA A 105 -15.25 18.23 -6.13
CA ALA A 105 -16.34 19.06 -5.61
C ALA A 105 -16.34 19.28 -4.09
N GLY A 106 -15.41 18.70 -3.32
CA GLY A 106 -15.34 18.99 -1.88
C GLY A 106 -13.99 18.72 -1.22
N ALA A 107 -12.91 18.74 -1.99
CA ALA A 107 -11.61 18.94 -1.39
C ALA A 107 -11.55 20.40 -0.92
N ARG A 108 -11.74 20.64 0.39
CA ARG A 108 -11.05 21.78 1.02
C ARG A 108 -9.58 21.42 0.93
N ASP A 109 -8.92 21.93 -0.09
CA ASP A 109 -7.49 21.76 -0.30
C ASP A 109 -6.74 22.22 0.97
N PRO A 110 -6.01 21.35 1.67
CA PRO A 110 -5.17 21.76 2.80
C PRO A 110 -3.86 22.43 2.36
N TYR A 111 -3.61 22.59 1.05
CA TYR A 111 -2.40 23.16 0.46
C TYR A 111 -2.68 24.29 -0.56
N ALA A 112 -3.90 24.84 -0.62
CA ALA A 112 -4.23 26.09 -1.31
C ALA A 112 -4.55 27.23 -0.34
#